data_AF-A0A0E3V5Z8-F1
#
_entry.id   AF-A0A0E3V5Z8-F1
#
_cell.length_a   1.000
_cell.length_b   1.000
_cell.length_c   1.000
_cell.angle_alpha   90.00
_cell.angle_beta   90.00
_cell.angle_gamma   90.00
#
_symmetry.space_group_name_H-M   'P 1'
#
loop_
_entity.id
_entity.type
_entity.pdbx_description
1 polymer ?
#
loop_
_entity_poly.entity_id
_entity_poly.type
_entity_poly.pdbx_seq_one_letter_code
_entity_poly.pdbx_strand_id
1 'polypeptide(L)'
;MCKNCQCFLLSDSANGRITLHDGMAVNETSQAATPAQNLYNIALEFNNITQWLCYDDFLALEWNVRSIDTSAYFEAHPYEERIHLSTPSRFLKFSFRLHELIELRKMLSRAVARLHWFEVLRNAQN
;
A
#
# COMPACT_ATOMS: atom_id res chain seq x y z
N MET A 1 10.08 -10.79 21.31
CA MET A 1 8.68 -10.31 21.38
C MET A 1 8.68 -8.81 21.14
N CYS A 2 8.28 -8.36 19.95
CA CYS A 2 8.19 -6.94 19.62
C CYS A 2 6.99 -6.35 20.38
N LYS A 3 7.23 -5.55 21.43
CA LYS A 3 6.20 -5.25 22.45
C LYS A 3 5.27 -4.09 22.14
N ASN A 4 5.47 -3.29 21.08
CA ASN A 4 4.62 -2.14 20.77
C ASN A 4 4.44 -1.93 19.25
N CYS A 5 3.95 -2.93 18.52
CA CYS A 5 3.51 -2.70 17.13
C CYS A 5 2.10 -2.09 17.17
N GLN A 6 1.95 -0.84 16.75
CA GLN A 6 0.64 -0.21 16.59
C GLN A 6 0.14 -0.47 15.17
N CYS A 7 -1.08 -1.00 15.06
CA CYS A 7 -1.70 -1.29 13.77
C CYS A 7 -2.83 -0.30 13.53
N PHE A 8 -2.78 0.42 12.42
CA PHE A 8 -3.82 1.38 12.02
C PHE A 8 -4.52 0.93 10.75
N LEU A 9 -5.85 0.96 10.76
CA LEU A 9 -6.65 0.64 9.59
C LEU A 9 -6.68 1.81 8.60
N LEU A 10 -6.04 1.64 7.44
CA LEU A 10 -6.03 2.65 6.38
C LEU A 10 -7.26 2.54 5.47
N SER A 11 -7.70 1.34 5.12
CA SER A 11 -8.94 1.13 4.36
C SER A 11 -9.50 -0.26 4.59
N ASP A 12 -10.80 -0.41 4.40
CA ASP A 12 -11.53 -1.67 4.55
C ASP A 12 -12.64 -1.78 3.50
N SER A 13 -12.93 -3.00 3.06
CA SER A 13 -14.03 -3.37 2.18
C SER A 13 -14.46 -4.82 2.43
N ALA A 14 -15.52 -5.28 1.76
CA ALA A 14 -15.94 -6.68 1.81
C ALA A 14 -14.87 -7.64 1.27
N ASN A 15 -14.00 -7.16 0.38
CA ASN A 15 -13.01 -7.96 -0.33
C ASN A 15 -11.58 -7.70 0.13
N GLY A 16 -11.35 -6.82 1.10
CA GLY A 16 -9.99 -6.59 1.58
C GLY A 16 -9.84 -5.51 2.62
N ARG A 17 -8.59 -5.36 3.07
CA ARG A 17 -8.15 -4.44 4.10
C ARG A 17 -6.74 -3.94 3.80
N ILE A 18 -6.47 -2.69 4.16
CA ILE A 18 -5.12 -2.10 4.13
C ILE A 18 -4.80 -1.62 5.54
N THR A 19 -3.72 -2.13 6.13
CA THR A 19 -3.27 -1.75 7.47
C THR A 19 -1.87 -1.17 7.43
N LEU A 20 -1.65 -0.13 8.23
CA LEU A 20 -0.36 0.43 8.54
C LEU A 20 0.16 -0.21 9.82
N HIS A 21 1.34 -0.82 9.76
CA HIS A 21 2.04 -1.31 10.94
C HIS A 21 3.14 -0.33 11.30
N ASP A 22 2.93 0.40 12.41
CA ASP A 22 3.91 1.30 12.98
C ASP A 22 4.75 0.54 14.01
N GLY A 23 6.02 0.34 13.66
CA GLY A 23 7.02 -0.25 14.53
C GLY A 23 7.56 0.78 15.52
N MET A 24 6.79 1.15 16.54
CA MET A 24 7.30 1.94 17.66
C MET A 24 8.21 1.06 18.54
N ALA A 25 9.46 0.89 18.11
CA ALA A 25 10.54 0.41 18.97
C ALA A 25 11.82 1.21 18.70
N VAL A 26 11.83 2.47 19.11
CA VAL A 26 13.08 3.14 19.52
C VAL A 26 13.09 3.18 21.05
N ASN A 27 13.21 2.00 21.66
CA ASN A 27 13.85 1.90 22.97
C ASN A 27 15.25 1.35 22.68
N GLU A 28 16.26 2.21 22.70
CA GLU A 28 17.60 1.95 23.25
C GLU A 28 18.56 3.05 22.80
N THR A 29 18.77 4.03 23.68
CA THR A 29 20.06 4.46 24.27
C THR A 29 21.38 4.32 23.51
N SER A 30 21.40 4.26 22.18
CA SER A 30 22.63 4.17 21.39
C SER A 30 22.66 5.24 20.31
N GLN A 31 23.75 6.01 20.37
CA GLN A 31 24.10 7.13 19.53
C GLN A 31 24.00 6.82 18.02
N ALA A 32 23.72 7.87 17.25
CA ALA A 32 23.50 7.92 15.80
C ALA A 32 22.07 7.55 15.34
N ALA A 33 21.09 8.29 15.86
CA ALA A 33 19.80 8.45 15.17
C ALA A 33 20.01 9.27 13.89
N THR A 34 20.44 8.62 12.80
CA THR A 34 19.95 9.00 11.48
C THR A 34 18.42 9.04 11.55
N PRO A 35 17.74 10.06 11.01
CA PRO A 35 16.29 10.18 11.13
C PRO A 35 15.69 8.87 10.67
N ALA A 36 14.98 8.19 11.57
CA ALA A 36 14.43 6.86 11.38
C ALA A 36 13.75 6.82 10.01
N GLN A 37 14.40 6.15 9.05
CA GLN A 37 13.87 5.99 7.71
C GLN A 37 12.61 5.14 7.83
N ASN A 38 11.47 5.84 7.87
CA ASN A 38 10.11 5.44 7.53
C ASN A 38 9.96 3.97 7.09
N LEU A 39 10.08 3.02 8.03
CA LEU A 39 9.70 1.64 7.81
C LEU A 39 8.19 1.53 8.02
N TYR A 40 7.42 2.24 7.18
CA TYR A 40 5.98 1.98 7.05
C TYR A 40 5.82 0.61 6.42
N ASN A 41 5.48 -0.37 7.25
CA ASN A 41 5.10 -1.70 6.79
C ASN A 41 3.59 -1.69 6.55
N ILE A 42 3.18 -1.55 5.29
CA ILE A 42 1.78 -1.52 4.90
C ILE A 42 1.40 -2.93 4.47
N ALA A 43 0.41 -3.54 5.13
CA ALA A 43 -0.15 -4.81 4.71
C ALA A 43 -1.37 -4.56 3.82
N LEU A 44 -1.31 -5.08 2.59
CA LEU A 44 -2.43 -5.15 1.66
C LEU A 44 -3.01 -6.56 1.71
N GLU A 45 -4.24 -6.68 2.19
CA GLU A 45 -5.06 -7.89 2.12
C GLU A 45 -6.19 -7.61 1.12
N PHE A 46 -6.24 -8.34 0.01
CA PHE A 46 -7.28 -8.13 -1.00
C PHE A 46 -7.57 -9.43 -1.75
N ASN A 47 -8.80 -9.94 -1.64
CA ASN A 47 -9.18 -11.27 -2.07
C ASN A 47 -8.20 -12.33 -1.53
N ASN A 48 -7.46 -12.99 -2.41
CA ASN A 48 -6.47 -14.01 -2.10
C ASN A 48 -5.03 -13.45 -2.01
N ILE A 49 -4.86 -12.14 -2.07
CA ILE A 49 -3.55 -11.46 -2.00
C ILE A 49 -3.33 -10.99 -0.57
N THR A 50 -2.20 -11.39 0.00
CA THR A 50 -1.66 -10.81 1.23
C THR A 50 -0.22 -10.40 0.96
N GLN A 51 0.05 -9.10 0.98
CA GLN A 51 1.36 -8.58 0.63
C GLN A 51 1.78 -7.46 1.57
N TRP A 52 3.02 -7.54 2.05
CA TRP A 52 3.68 -6.45 2.75
C TRP A 52 4.33 -5.52 1.73
N LEU A 53 4.05 -4.23 1.84
CA LEU A 53 4.53 -3.17 0.97
C LEU A 53 5.27 -2.15 1.83
N CYS A 54 6.41 -1.69 1.32
CA CYS A 54 6.96 -0.44 1.82
C CYS A 54 6.12 0.73 1.32
N TYR A 55 6.38 1.92 1.87
CA TYR A 55 5.70 3.15 1.47
C TYR A 55 5.76 3.41 -0.04
N ASP A 56 6.95 3.32 -0.64
CA ASP A 56 7.15 3.63 -2.06
C ASP A 56 6.45 2.62 -2.97
N ASP A 57 6.52 1.33 -2.65
CA ASP A 57 5.81 0.28 -3.41
C ASP A 57 4.29 0.44 -3.28
N PHE A 58 3.79 0.84 -2.12
CA PHE A 58 2.37 1.13 -1.90
C PHE A 58 1.89 2.33 -2.74
N LEU A 59 2.65 3.43 -2.75
CA LEU A 59 2.32 4.60 -3.59
C LEU A 59 2.42 4.27 -5.08
N ALA A 60 3.43 3.50 -5.48
CA ALA A 60 3.57 3.07 -6.87
C ALA A 60 2.39 2.19 -7.31
N LEU A 61 1.92 1.29 -6.44
CA LEU A 61 0.73 0.49 -6.71
C LEU A 61 -0.53 1.37 -6.86
N GLU A 62 -0.73 2.36 -5.97
CA GLU A 62 -1.84 3.33 -6.12
C GLU A 62 -1.77 4.06 -7.46
N TRP A 63 -0.59 4.59 -7.79
CA TRP A 63 -0.38 5.34 -9.02
C TRP A 63 -0.73 4.49 -10.24
N ASN A 64 -0.20 3.27 -10.31
CA ASN A 64 -0.43 2.34 -11.42
C ASN A 64 -1.92 2.00 -11.57
N VAL A 65 -2.62 1.71 -10.47
CA VAL A 65 -4.06 1.38 -10.48
C VAL A 65 -4.90 2.60 -10.87
N ARG A 66 -4.48 3.80 -10.50
CA ARG A 66 -5.18 5.05 -10.84
C ARG A 66 -4.93 5.50 -12.27
N SER A 67 -3.71 5.35 -12.78
CA SER A 67 -3.31 5.88 -14.10
C SER A 67 -3.63 4.95 -15.26
N ILE A 68 -3.92 3.67 -15.00
CA ILE A 68 -4.18 2.73 -16.08
C ILE A 68 -5.49 3.02 -16.81
N ASP A 69 -5.39 3.18 -18.13
CA ASP A 69 -6.52 3.14 -19.04
C ASP A 69 -6.84 1.67 -19.33
N THR A 70 -7.94 1.20 -18.75
CA THR A 70 -8.35 -0.20 -18.86
C THR A 70 -8.81 -0.55 -20.27
N SER A 71 -9.41 0.39 -21.00
CA SER A 71 -9.89 0.15 -22.37
C SER A 71 -8.70 -0.02 -23.30
N ALA A 72 -7.75 0.92 -23.26
CA ALA A 72 -6.53 0.84 -24.06
C ALA A 72 -5.70 -0.41 -23.73
N TYR A 73 -5.68 -0.83 -22.46
CA TYR A 73 -4.99 -2.06 -22.06
C TYR A 73 -5.56 -3.30 -22.74
N PHE A 74 -6.89 -3.47 -22.74
CA PHE A 74 -7.54 -4.63 -23.37
C PHE A 74 -7.54 -4.56 -24.90
N GLU A 75 -7.54 -3.37 -25.50
CA GLU A 75 -7.32 -3.20 -26.94
C GLU A 75 -5.92 -3.68 -27.36
N ALA A 76 -4.90 -3.38 -26.56
CA ALA A 76 -3.53 -3.84 -26.80
C ALA A 76 -3.32 -5.34 -26.48
N HIS A 77 -4.15 -5.91 -25.59
CA HIS A 77 -4.04 -7.30 -25.13
C HIS A 77 -5.40 -8.02 -25.22
N PRO A 78 -5.90 -8.31 -26.44
CA PRO A 78 -7.28 -8.75 -26.67
C PRO A 78 -7.62 -10.14 -26.10
N TYR A 79 -6.61 -10.94 -25.75
CA TYR A 79 -6.78 -12.27 -25.16
C TYR A 79 -6.59 -12.30 -23.64
N GLU A 80 -6.23 -11.18 -23.03
CA GLU A 80 -6.06 -11.08 -21.58
C GLU A 80 -7.40 -10.79 -20.90
N GLU A 81 -7.73 -11.59 -19.89
CA GLU A 81 -8.91 -11.34 -19.04
C GLU A 81 -8.56 -10.50 -17.79
N ARG A 82 -7.27 -10.28 -17.55
CA ARG A 82 -6.74 -9.63 -16.36
C ARG A 82 -5.74 -8.56 -16.73
N ILE A 83 -5.68 -7.53 -15.90
CA ILE A 83 -4.73 -6.44 -15.98
C ILE A 83 -3.56 -6.77 -15.07
N HIS A 84 -2.36 -6.83 -15.65
CA HIS A 84 -1.13 -7.13 -14.93
C HIS A 84 -0.40 -5.83 -14.58
N LEU A 85 -0.16 -5.60 -13.30
CA LEU A 85 0.51 -4.42 -12.77
C LEU A 85 1.80 -4.83 -12.06
N SER A 86 2.87 -4.06 -12.28
CA SER A 86 4.15 -4.24 -11.58
C SER A 86 4.49 -2.96 -10.83
N THR A 87 5.05 -3.09 -9.63
CA THR A 87 5.67 -1.94 -8.93
C THR A 87 7.15 -1.84 -9.34
N PRO A 88 7.88 -0.77 -8.94
CA PRO A 88 9.34 -0.71 -9.13
C PRO A 88 10.08 -1.90 -8.50
N SER A 89 9.53 -2.50 -7.44
CA SER A 89 10.03 -3.75 -6.90
C SER A 89 9.82 -4.91 -7.88
N ARG A 90 10.93 -5.54 -8.28
CA ARG A 90 10.96 -6.69 -9.21
C ARG A 90 10.19 -7.92 -8.71
N PHE A 91 9.87 -7.99 -7.42
CA PHE A 91 9.20 -9.12 -6.79
C PHE A 91 7.68 -8.92 -6.65
N LEU A 92 7.19 -7.71 -6.92
CA LEU A 92 5.80 -7.36 -6.71
C LEU A 92 5.09 -7.19 -8.06
N LYS A 93 4.37 -8.25 -8.42
CA LYS A 93 3.52 -8.32 -9.61
C LYS A 93 2.12 -8.72 -9.19
N PHE A 94 1.14 -7.98 -9.67
CA PHE A 94 -0.26 -8.17 -9.34
C PHE A 94 -1.06 -8.35 -10.60
N SER A 95 -2.15 -9.10 -10.51
CA SER A 95 -3.04 -9.37 -11.64
C SER A 95 -4.47 -9.26 -11.17
N PHE A 96 -5.27 -8.42 -11.82
CA PHE A 96 -6.64 -8.11 -11.39
C PHE A 96 -7.62 -8.20 -12.55
N ARG A 97 -8.82 -8.73 -12.29
CA ARG A 97 -9.97 -8.51 -13.15
C ARG A 97 -10.41 -7.04 -13.06
N LEU A 98 -11.17 -6.58 -14.06
CA LEU A 98 -11.61 -5.18 -14.11
C LEU A 98 -12.38 -4.75 -12.85
N HIS A 99 -13.31 -5.57 -12.35
CA HIS A 99 -14.07 -5.24 -11.14
C HIS A 99 -13.20 -5.20 -9.88
N GLU A 100 -12.22 -6.12 -9.78
CA GLU A 100 -11.23 -6.14 -8.71
C GLU A 100 -10.40 -4.85 -8.72
N LEU A 101 -9.97 -4.40 -9.90
CA LEU A 101 -9.19 -3.18 -10.07
C LEU A 101 -9.98 -1.92 -9.68
N ILE A 102 -11.27 -1.84 -10.04
CA ILE A 102 -12.15 -0.72 -9.68
C ILE A 102 -12.32 -0.63 -8.16
N GLU A 103 -12.49 -1.76 -7.49
CA GLU A 103 -12.58 -1.78 -6.03
C GLU A 103 -11.25 -1.44 -5.36
N LEU A 104 -10.17 -2.07 -5.81
CA LEU A 104 -8.82 -1.81 -5.31
C LEU A 104 -8.47 -0.32 -5.45
N ARG A 105 -8.83 0.33 -6.56
CA ARG A 105 -8.65 1.77 -6.75
C ARG A 105 -9.30 2.57 -5.62
N LYS A 106 -10.54 2.27 -5.26
CA LYS A 106 -11.25 2.97 -4.18
C LYS A 106 -10.56 2.76 -2.82
N MET A 107 -10.11 1.54 -2.56
CA MET A 107 -9.41 1.21 -1.31
C MET A 107 -8.06 1.91 -1.22
N LEU A 108 -7.26 1.88 -2.28
CA LEU A 108 -5.95 2.53 -2.33
C LEU A 108 -6.07 4.04 -2.16
N SER A 109 -7.01 4.69 -2.86
CA SER A 109 -7.21 6.15 -2.70
C SER A 109 -7.62 6.53 -1.27
N ARG A 110 -8.49 5.75 -0.60
CA ARG A 110 -8.84 5.98 0.82
C ARG A 110 -7.65 5.78 1.75
N ALA A 111 -6.88 4.73 1.50
CA ALA A 111 -5.73 4.39 2.32
C ALA A 111 -4.61 5.44 2.19
N VAL A 112 -4.30 5.92 0.98
CA VAL A 112 -3.34 7.02 0.74
C VAL A 112 -3.79 8.31 1.42
N ALA A 113 -5.07 8.67 1.30
CA ALA A 113 -5.59 9.87 1.97
C ALA A 113 -5.40 9.77 3.50
N ARG A 114 -5.73 8.64 4.11
CA ARG A 114 -5.53 8.41 5.55
C ARG A 114 -4.05 8.38 5.94
N LEU A 115 -3.20 7.77 5.12
CA LEU A 115 -1.76 7.72 5.36
C LEU A 115 -1.15 9.12 5.39
N HIS A 116 -1.51 9.97 4.43
CA HIS A 116 -1.08 11.38 4.43
C HIS A 116 -1.56 12.14 5.67
N TRP A 117 -2.78 11.87 6.15
CA TRP A 117 -3.26 12.48 7.39
C TRP A 117 -2.41 12.06 8.60
N PHE A 118 -2.02 10.78 8.70
CA PHE A 118 -1.11 10.32 9.74
C PHE A 118 0.26 10.99 9.66
N GLU A 119 0.81 11.17 8.45
CA GLU A 119 2.08 11.88 8.25
C GLU A 119 2.00 13.34 8.68
N VAL A 120 0.94 14.04 8.31
CA VAL A 120 0.71 15.45 8.71
C VAL A 120 0.59 15.57 10.22
N LEU A 121 -0.18 14.70 10.88
CA LEU A 121 -0.34 14.72 12.34
C LEU A 121 0.97 14.45 13.07
N ARG A 122 1.77 13.48 12.59
CA ARG A 122 3.09 13.17 13.16
C ARG A 122 4.06 14.34 13.03
N ASN A 123 4.07 15.02 11.88
CA ASN A 123 4.93 16.17 11.65
C ASN A 123 4.50 17.41 12.44
N ALA A 124 3.23 17.53 12.81
CA ALA A 124 2.73 18.62 13.66
C ALA A 124 3.03 18.43 15.17
N GLN A 125 3.41 17.22 15.58
CA GLN A 125 3.76 16.88 16.97
C GLN A 125 5.28 16.95 17.25
N ASN A 126 6.11 17.11 16.21
CA ASN A 126 7.56 17.30 16.30
C ASN A 126 7.92 18.77 16.14
#